data_AF-A0A815JG05-F1
#
_entry.id   AF-A0A815JG05-F1
#
_cell.length_a   1.000
_cell.length_b   1.000
_cell.length_c   1.000
_cell.angle_alpha   90.00
_cell.angle_beta   90.00
_cell.angle_gamma   90.00
#
_symmetry.space_group_name_H-M   'P 1'
#
loop_
_entity.id
_entity.type
_entity.pdbx_description
1 polymer ?
#
loop_
_entity_poly.entity_id
_entity_poly.type
_entity_poly.pdbx_seq_one_letter_code
_entity_poly.pdbx_strand_id
1 'polypeptide(L)'
;MNTQNFVGSTTAAGGDDNNNNNNHLSLQRSNGSITISSYEGNYHIDISSTNFELETITSSYTGLMRIYRLLYIVEHCSALRNEASVYFTMVDFIEEPFTVISPRYQHKLSCIFHRKRNPYVDDQNREHIVILCHGYLSNKDALFLPQLSCDISDSTTNQFHSVRFDFHGCGESTGRDEWDYGGYENEAKDDLRSIVEYLRNKNEKYFIRGLIGHSRVGTTVLLYTLYYDDIPIVVNIAGRYRLELGISERFSQKQFDELEKKWFINNSYY
;
A
#
# COMPACT_ATOMS: atom_id res chain seq x y z
N MET A 1 -37.56 19.69 8.35
CA MET A 1 -37.53 20.49 7.10
C MET A 1 -36.72 21.74 7.34
N ASN A 2 -35.83 22.03 6.40
CA ASN A 2 -35.00 23.23 6.18
C ASN A 2 -33.80 23.52 7.11
N THR A 3 -32.66 23.12 6.54
CA THR A 3 -31.32 23.66 6.61
C THR A 3 -31.25 25.19 6.40
N GLN A 4 -30.34 25.85 7.11
CA GLN A 4 -29.83 27.19 6.76
C GLN A 4 -28.35 27.13 6.42
N ASN A 5 -28.02 27.71 5.26
CA ASN A 5 -26.70 27.99 4.74
C ASN A 5 -26.29 29.44 5.03
N PHE A 6 -24.99 29.70 5.16
CA PHE A 6 -24.30 30.97 4.88
C PHE A 6 -22.94 30.58 4.24
N VAL A 7 -22.74 30.65 2.92
CA VAL A 7 -22.45 31.77 1.99
C VAL A 7 -21.00 32.27 2.01
N GLY A 8 -20.40 32.25 0.82
CA GLY A 8 -19.17 32.94 0.38
C GLY A 8 -18.78 32.45 -1.03
N SER A 9 -19.57 32.79 -2.05
CA SER A 9 -19.24 33.71 -3.17
C SER A 9 -18.00 33.36 -4.00
N THR A 10 -18.21 33.10 -5.30
CA THR A 10 -17.76 33.97 -6.40
C THR A 10 -18.49 33.58 -7.69
N THR A 11 -18.93 34.62 -8.39
CA THR A 11 -19.75 34.64 -9.60
C THR A 11 -18.95 34.42 -10.89
N ALA A 12 -19.69 33.99 -11.91
CA ALA A 12 -19.30 33.57 -13.24
C ALA A 12 -19.01 34.70 -14.26
N ALA A 13 -18.36 34.32 -15.35
CA ALA A 13 -18.59 34.76 -16.74
C ALA A 13 -17.93 33.66 -17.62
N GLY A 14 -18.51 33.07 -18.67
CA GLY A 14 -19.61 33.41 -19.57
C GLY A 14 -19.09 33.20 -21.01
N GLY A 15 -19.76 32.40 -21.83
CA GLY A 15 -19.49 32.32 -23.28
C GLY A 15 -19.68 30.93 -23.90
N ASP A 16 -20.84 30.72 -24.51
CA ASP A 16 -21.08 29.72 -25.55
C ASP A 16 -20.17 29.99 -26.76
N ASP A 17 -19.76 28.94 -27.49
CA ASP A 17 -19.81 28.94 -28.96
C ASP A 17 -19.56 27.54 -29.56
N ASN A 18 -20.50 27.14 -30.42
CA ASN A 18 -20.40 26.02 -31.34
C ASN A 18 -19.18 26.18 -32.27
N ASN A 19 -18.31 25.17 -32.36
CA ASN A 19 -17.58 24.98 -33.62
C ASN A 19 -17.32 23.50 -33.93
N ASN A 20 -18.06 23.03 -34.92
CA ASN A 20 -18.03 21.71 -35.50
C ASN A 20 -16.84 21.66 -36.48
N ASN A 21 -15.65 21.27 -36.01
CA ASN A 21 -14.50 21.04 -36.89
C ASN A 21 -14.06 19.58 -36.82
N ASN A 22 -14.51 18.82 -37.82
CA ASN A 22 -13.91 17.56 -38.24
C ASN A 22 -12.45 17.82 -38.67
N ASN A 23 -11.52 17.77 -37.72
CA ASN A 23 -10.09 17.79 -38.05
C ASN A 23 -9.62 16.38 -38.37
N HIS A 24 -9.65 16.08 -39.66
CA HIS A 24 -8.96 14.96 -40.27
C HIS A 24 -7.46 15.03 -39.92
N LEU A 25 -7.00 14.19 -38.99
CA LEU A 25 -5.58 13.99 -38.72
C LEU A 25 -4.96 13.31 -39.95
N SER A 26 -4.18 14.07 -40.72
CA SER A 26 -3.39 13.52 -41.82
C SER A 26 -2.05 13.00 -41.29
N LEU A 27 -1.87 11.68 -41.36
CA LEU A 27 -0.61 11.01 -41.04
C LEU A 27 0.20 10.87 -42.33
N GLN A 28 1.28 11.63 -42.46
CA GLN A 28 2.30 11.33 -43.47
C GLN A 28 3.39 10.46 -42.83
N ARG A 29 3.55 9.24 -43.35
CA ARG A 29 4.65 8.34 -43.00
C ARG A 29 5.79 8.54 -43.99
N SER A 30 6.97 8.86 -43.48
CA SER A 30 8.23 8.64 -44.20
C SER A 30 9.19 7.87 -43.28
N ASN A 31 10.03 7.02 -43.89
CA ASN A 31 10.86 6.02 -43.23
C ASN A 31 11.47 6.46 -41.89
N GLY A 32 11.02 5.83 -40.79
CA GLY A 32 11.67 5.89 -39.48
C GLY A 32 11.30 7.07 -38.56
N SER A 33 10.50 8.04 -39.00
CA SER A 33 10.10 9.17 -38.16
C SER A 33 8.61 9.48 -38.30
N ILE A 34 7.95 9.84 -37.19
CA ILE A 34 6.57 10.30 -37.18
C ILE A 34 6.55 11.72 -36.61
N THR A 35 5.99 12.65 -37.40
CA THR A 35 5.75 14.03 -36.96
C THR A 35 4.28 14.17 -36.60
N ILE A 36 3.97 14.56 -35.35
CA ILE A 36 2.61 14.84 -34.91
C ILE A 36 2.51 16.34 -34.61
N SER A 37 1.60 17.03 -35.31
CA SER A 37 1.33 18.44 -35.04
C SER A 37 0.40 18.59 -33.83
N SER A 38 0.87 19.26 -32.79
CA SER A 38 0.06 19.64 -31.62
C SER A 38 0.04 21.17 -31.47
N TYR A 39 -0.93 21.70 -30.71
CA TYR A 39 -1.11 23.15 -30.51
C TYR A 39 0.11 23.84 -29.85
N GLU A 40 1.02 23.08 -29.24
CA GLU A 40 2.23 23.56 -28.56
C GLU A 40 3.55 23.25 -29.31
N GLY A 41 3.47 22.91 -30.59
CA GLY A 41 4.65 22.71 -31.44
C GLY A 41 4.82 21.27 -31.94
N ASN A 42 5.67 21.13 -32.97
CA ASN A 42 6.00 19.86 -33.61
C ASN A 42 7.09 19.14 -32.81
N TYR A 43 6.79 17.96 -32.27
CA TYR A 43 7.77 17.11 -31.59
C TYR A 43 8.18 15.96 -32.51
N HIS A 44 9.49 15.81 -32.73
CA HIS A 44 10.06 14.65 -33.42
C HIS A 44 10.46 13.59 -32.40
N ILE A 45 9.90 12.38 -32.53
CA ILE A 45 10.28 11.22 -31.70
C ILE A 45 11.00 10.23 -32.60
N ASP A 46 12.30 10.03 -32.35
CA ASP A 46 13.09 9.01 -33.02
C ASP A 46 12.95 7.68 -32.26
N ILE A 47 12.15 6.79 -32.83
CA ILE A 47 11.81 5.47 -32.28
C ILE A 47 12.83 4.39 -32.68
N SER A 48 13.86 4.76 -33.45
CA SER A 48 14.87 3.83 -33.97
C SER A 48 16.16 3.80 -33.15
N SER A 49 16.36 4.79 -32.26
CA SER A 49 17.54 4.85 -31.41
C SER A 49 17.42 3.87 -30.23
N THR A 50 18.45 3.05 -30.04
CA THR A 50 18.57 2.06 -28.95
C THR A 50 18.72 2.69 -27.56
N ASN A 51 18.62 4.02 -27.44
CA ASN A 51 18.60 4.75 -26.17
C ASN A 51 17.18 5.22 -25.85
N PHE A 52 16.26 4.27 -25.73
CA PHE A 52 14.92 4.56 -25.27
C PHE A 52 14.94 4.89 -23.76
N GLU A 53 15.15 6.15 -23.41
CA GLU A 53 15.07 6.61 -22.01
C GLU A 53 13.61 6.75 -21.58
N LEU A 54 13.04 5.62 -21.16
CA LEU A 54 11.69 5.54 -20.56
C LEU A 54 11.54 6.52 -19.39
N GLU A 55 12.63 6.79 -18.67
CA GLU A 55 12.66 7.68 -17.50
C GLU A 55 12.42 9.14 -17.90
N THR A 56 13.05 9.63 -18.97
CA THR A 56 12.90 11.01 -19.47
C THR A 56 11.48 11.28 -20.01
N ILE A 57 10.88 10.29 -20.68
CA ILE A 57 9.50 10.42 -21.21
C ILE A 57 8.48 10.31 -20.08
N THR A 58 8.69 9.42 -19.10
CA THR A 58 7.70 9.20 -18.02
C THR A 58 7.74 10.24 -16.92
N SER A 59 8.89 10.89 -16.70
CA SER A 59 9.04 12.00 -15.76
C SER A 59 8.41 13.31 -16.26
N SER A 60 8.21 13.44 -17.57
CA SER A 60 7.61 14.60 -18.23
C SER A 60 6.08 14.67 -18.14
N TYR A 61 5.39 13.62 -17.64
CA TYR A 61 3.92 13.55 -17.60
C TYR A 61 3.40 13.01 -16.27
N THR A 62 2.29 13.56 -15.79
CA THR A 62 1.62 13.12 -14.54
C THR A 62 0.22 12.57 -14.80
N GLY A 63 -0.25 11.67 -13.93
CA GLY A 63 -1.63 11.18 -13.94
C GLY A 63 -1.98 10.25 -15.11
N LEU A 64 -3.24 10.29 -15.57
CA LEU A 64 -3.78 9.39 -16.60
C LEU A 64 -3.04 9.45 -17.93
N MET A 65 -2.44 10.59 -18.29
CA MET A 65 -1.65 10.75 -19.51
C MET A 65 -0.36 9.92 -19.48
N ARG A 66 0.24 9.74 -18.31
CA ARG A 66 1.40 8.85 -18.15
C ARG A 66 1.00 7.40 -18.39
N ILE A 67 -0.15 6.98 -17.87
CA ILE A 67 -0.67 5.62 -18.03
C ILE A 67 -1.04 5.35 -19.49
N TYR A 68 -1.78 6.25 -20.15
CA TYR A 68 -2.15 6.10 -21.55
C TYR A 68 -0.94 6.03 -22.48
N ARG A 69 0.08 6.86 -22.25
CA ARG A 69 1.30 6.88 -23.08
C ARG A 69 2.18 5.64 -22.84
N LEU A 70 2.26 5.14 -21.61
CA LEU A 70 2.90 3.86 -21.31
C LEU A 70 2.21 2.71 -22.05
N LEU A 71 0.88 2.65 -22.00
CA LEU A 71 0.11 1.66 -22.75
C LEU A 71 0.34 1.76 -24.26
N TYR A 72 0.31 2.99 -24.80
CA TYR A 72 0.58 3.24 -26.22
C TYR A 72 2.00 2.80 -26.64
N ILE A 73 3.02 3.11 -25.83
CA ILE A 73 4.41 2.72 -26.08
C ILE A 73 4.56 1.18 -26.05
N VAL A 74 3.94 0.50 -25.08
CA VAL A 74 3.92 -0.97 -25.00
C VAL A 74 3.22 -1.59 -26.22
N GLU A 75 2.17 -0.95 -26.72
CA GLU A 75 1.45 -1.41 -27.92
C GLU A 75 2.22 -1.17 -29.22
N HIS A 76 3.11 -0.19 -29.30
CA HIS A 76 3.71 0.23 -30.58
C HIS A 76 5.23 0.06 -30.66
N CYS A 77 5.90 -0.31 -29.56
CA CYS A 77 7.33 -0.63 -29.54
C CYS A 77 7.55 -2.12 -29.21
N SER A 78 7.98 -2.91 -30.19
CA SER A 78 8.20 -4.35 -30.03
C SER A 78 9.32 -4.69 -29.04
N ALA A 79 10.36 -3.85 -28.93
CA ALA A 79 11.45 -4.02 -27.96
C ALA A 79 10.97 -3.84 -26.51
N LEU A 80 10.21 -2.78 -26.24
CA LEU A 80 9.60 -2.55 -24.92
C LEU A 80 8.46 -3.50 -24.63
N ARG A 81 7.75 -4.01 -25.63
CA ARG A 81 6.78 -5.08 -25.43
C ARG A 81 7.48 -6.36 -24.98
N ASN A 82 8.67 -6.66 -25.51
CA ASN A 82 9.47 -7.80 -25.07
C ASN A 82 10.05 -7.56 -23.67
N GLU A 83 10.59 -6.38 -23.36
CA GLU A 83 11.00 -6.04 -21.98
C GLU A 83 9.83 -6.03 -21.00
N ALA A 84 8.71 -5.38 -21.34
CA ALA A 84 7.48 -5.36 -20.54
C ALA A 84 6.87 -6.76 -20.42
N SER A 85 6.99 -7.62 -21.44
CA SER A 85 6.61 -9.03 -21.36
C SER A 85 7.56 -9.81 -20.47
N VAL A 86 8.86 -9.51 -20.46
CA VAL A 86 9.81 -10.06 -19.49
C VAL A 86 9.42 -9.60 -18.08
N TYR A 87 9.12 -8.30 -17.87
CA TYR A 87 8.59 -7.76 -16.62
C TYR A 87 7.22 -8.33 -16.23
N PHE A 88 6.33 -8.62 -17.19
CA PHE A 88 5.04 -9.27 -16.95
C PHE A 88 5.21 -10.76 -16.63
N THR A 89 6.19 -11.44 -17.22
CA THR A 89 6.63 -12.77 -16.79
C THR A 89 7.42 -12.72 -15.47
N MET A 90 7.92 -11.54 -15.05
CA MET A 90 8.49 -11.29 -13.72
C MET A 90 7.42 -11.03 -12.64
N VAL A 91 6.14 -10.87 -13.00
CA VAL A 91 5.02 -10.97 -12.05
C VAL A 91 4.81 -12.45 -11.70
N ASP A 92 5.80 -13.00 -11.01
CA ASP A 92 5.88 -14.41 -10.63
C ASP A 92 5.29 -14.62 -9.22
N PHE A 93 4.23 -13.88 -8.91
CA PHE A 93 3.48 -13.99 -7.68
C PHE A 93 1.98 -14.09 -7.94
N ILE A 94 1.27 -14.60 -6.94
CA ILE A 94 -0.18 -14.71 -6.89
C ILE A 94 -0.64 -14.00 -5.61
N GLU A 95 -1.58 -13.06 -5.72
CA GLU A 95 -2.24 -12.51 -4.54
C GLU A 95 -3.45 -13.39 -4.18
N GLU A 96 -3.41 -13.98 -3.00
CA GLU A 96 -4.43 -14.89 -2.48
C GLU A 96 -5.08 -14.24 -1.25
N PRO A 97 -6.33 -13.76 -1.35
CA PRO A 97 -7.03 -13.24 -0.19
C PRO A 97 -7.38 -14.38 0.76
N PHE A 98 -7.24 -14.13 2.06
CA PHE A 98 -7.64 -15.07 3.11
C PHE A 98 -8.09 -14.32 4.37
N THR A 99 -8.69 -15.05 5.30
CA THR A 99 -9.16 -14.49 6.57
C THR A 99 -8.60 -15.29 7.74
N VAL A 100 -8.13 -14.59 8.76
CA VAL A 100 -7.73 -15.16 10.05
C VAL A 100 -8.75 -14.72 11.10
N ILE A 101 -9.10 -15.60 12.04
CA ILE A 101 -9.97 -15.26 13.16
C ILE A 101 -9.10 -15.11 14.41
N SER A 102 -9.14 -13.94 15.04
CA SER A 102 -8.41 -13.70 16.28
C SER A 102 -9.04 -14.49 17.45
N PRO A 103 -8.27 -15.18 18.29
CA PRO A 103 -8.82 -16.08 19.29
C PRO A 103 -9.52 -15.34 20.43
N ARG A 104 -9.04 -14.15 20.82
CA ARG A 104 -9.57 -13.45 22.00
C ARG A 104 -10.87 -12.73 21.71
N TYR A 105 -10.91 -11.97 20.62
CA TYR A 105 -12.05 -11.11 20.29
C TYR A 105 -12.85 -11.59 19.07
N GLN A 106 -12.45 -12.70 18.44
CA GLN A 106 -13.13 -13.28 17.28
C GLN A 106 -13.19 -12.31 16.09
N HIS A 107 -12.20 -11.43 15.96
CA HIS A 107 -12.10 -10.53 14.83
C HIS A 107 -11.72 -11.30 13.58
N LYS A 108 -12.45 -11.07 12.50
CA LYS A 108 -12.07 -11.52 11.16
C LYS A 108 -11.09 -10.53 10.56
N LEU A 109 -9.84 -10.96 10.43
CA LEU A 109 -8.73 -10.19 9.89
C LEU A 109 -8.60 -10.44 8.39
N SER A 110 -8.84 -9.41 7.57
CA SER A 110 -8.70 -9.48 6.11
C SER A 110 -7.21 -9.45 5.73
N CYS A 111 -6.77 -10.46 4.99
CA CYS A 111 -5.37 -10.66 4.64
C CYS A 111 -5.21 -10.87 3.13
N ILE A 112 -4.07 -10.46 2.60
CA ILE A 112 -3.60 -10.82 1.26
C ILE A 112 -2.26 -11.53 1.41
N PHE A 113 -2.21 -12.78 0.94
CA PHE A 113 -0.98 -13.53 0.79
C PHE A 113 -0.42 -13.24 -0.59
N HIS A 114 0.73 -12.58 -0.66
CA HIS A 114 1.45 -12.37 -1.89
C HIS A 114 2.44 -13.52 -2.07
N ARG A 115 1.99 -14.56 -2.79
CA ARG A 115 2.68 -15.84 -2.94
C ARG A 115 3.58 -15.82 -4.16
N LYS A 116 4.89 -15.75 -3.93
CA LYS A 116 5.91 -16.07 -4.93
C LYS A 116 5.79 -17.54 -5.39
N ARG A 117 5.78 -17.81 -6.70
CA ARG A 117 5.68 -19.19 -7.23
C ARG A 117 6.96 -20.00 -7.02
N ASN A 118 8.11 -19.35 -7.15
CA ASN A 118 9.43 -19.92 -6.91
C ASN A 118 10.09 -19.16 -5.76
N PRO A 119 9.67 -19.41 -4.50
CA PRO A 119 10.21 -18.69 -3.36
C PRO A 119 11.62 -19.18 -3.02
N TYR A 120 12.35 -18.35 -2.30
CA TYR A 120 13.55 -18.81 -1.59
C TYR A 120 13.18 -19.86 -0.55
N VAL A 121 13.92 -20.97 -0.57
CA VAL A 121 13.84 -22.07 0.39
C VAL A 121 15.19 -22.19 1.08
N ASP A 122 15.20 -22.20 2.41
CA ASP A 122 16.44 -22.35 3.17
C ASP A 122 16.88 -23.83 3.32
N ASP A 123 18.05 -24.02 3.93
CA ASP A 123 18.66 -25.34 4.17
C ASP A 123 17.79 -26.28 5.02
N GLN A 124 16.76 -25.76 5.71
CA GLN A 124 15.81 -26.53 6.51
C GLN A 124 14.51 -26.83 5.73
N ASN A 125 14.51 -26.55 4.42
CA ASN A 125 13.39 -26.65 3.52
C ASN A 125 12.20 -25.79 3.99
N ARG A 126 12.48 -24.55 4.41
CA ARG A 126 11.46 -23.58 4.81
C ARG A 126 11.35 -22.44 3.83
N GLU A 127 10.12 -22.06 3.52
CA GLU A 127 9.77 -20.90 2.69
C GLU A 127 9.64 -19.66 3.57
N HIS A 128 10.25 -18.56 3.17
CA HIS A 128 10.34 -17.36 4.03
C HIS A 128 9.17 -16.41 3.77
N ILE A 129 8.59 -15.87 4.85
CA ILE A 129 7.50 -14.88 4.79
C ILE A 129 7.90 -13.60 5.54
N VAL A 130 7.58 -12.46 4.95
CA VAL A 130 7.59 -11.15 5.62
C VAL A 130 6.17 -10.64 5.82
N ILE A 131 5.81 -10.24 7.04
CA ILE A 131 4.49 -9.67 7.35
C ILE A 131 4.58 -8.15 7.34
N LEU A 132 3.72 -7.50 6.56
CA LEU A 132 3.66 -6.05 6.37
C LEU A 132 2.43 -5.47 7.06
N CYS A 133 2.66 -4.49 7.92
CA CYS A 133 1.66 -3.98 8.85
C CYS A 133 1.42 -2.47 8.63
N HIS A 134 0.16 -2.08 8.38
CA HIS A 134 -0.22 -0.71 8.03
C HIS A 134 -0.26 0.26 9.21
N GLY A 135 -0.33 1.57 8.92
CA GLY A 135 -0.34 2.62 9.94
C GLY A 135 -1.73 2.90 10.54
N TYR A 136 -1.82 3.99 11.30
CA TYR A 136 -3.04 4.46 11.97
C TYR A 136 -4.24 4.61 11.02
N LEU A 137 -5.37 3.95 11.34
CA LEU A 137 -6.64 3.99 10.57
C LEU A 137 -6.45 3.81 9.06
N SER A 138 -5.48 2.97 8.70
CA SER A 138 -5.12 2.67 7.31
C SER A 138 -5.64 1.30 6.90
N ASN A 139 -5.07 0.71 5.85
CA ASN A 139 -5.37 -0.65 5.40
C ASN A 139 -4.16 -1.28 4.72
N LYS A 140 -4.25 -2.59 4.45
CA LYS A 140 -3.22 -3.45 3.85
C LYS A 140 -2.80 -3.07 2.42
N ASP A 141 -3.62 -2.27 1.75
CA ASP A 141 -3.39 -1.81 0.36
C ASP A 141 -2.98 -0.33 0.29
N ALA A 142 -2.74 0.29 1.45
CA ALA A 142 -2.37 1.68 1.53
C ALA A 142 -0.86 1.93 1.35
N LEU A 143 -0.55 3.13 0.84
CA LEU A 143 0.80 3.67 0.75
C LEU A 143 1.74 2.74 -0.05
N PHE A 144 2.93 2.49 0.48
CA PHE A 144 3.98 1.72 -0.16
C PHE A 144 3.89 0.21 0.13
N LEU A 145 2.91 -0.28 0.90
CA LEU A 145 2.87 -1.69 1.30
C LEU A 145 2.70 -2.65 0.12
N PRO A 146 1.81 -2.40 -0.87
CA PRO A 146 1.71 -3.27 -2.04
C PRO A 146 3.01 -3.32 -2.84
N GLN A 147 3.63 -2.16 -3.08
CA GLN A 147 4.91 -2.07 -3.80
C GLN A 147 6.02 -2.80 -3.05
N LEU A 148 6.12 -2.61 -1.73
CA LEU A 148 7.08 -3.32 -0.90
C LEU A 148 6.86 -4.84 -0.93
N SER A 149 5.61 -5.29 -1.02
CA SER A 149 5.25 -6.71 -1.22
C SER A 149 5.85 -7.26 -2.52
N CYS A 150 5.71 -6.50 -3.62
CA CYS A 150 6.31 -6.83 -4.91
C CYS A 150 7.83 -6.88 -4.80
N ASP A 151 8.45 -5.86 -4.20
CA ASP A 151 9.91 -5.75 -4.08
C ASP A 151 10.51 -6.87 -3.21
N ILE A 152 9.80 -7.34 -2.18
CA ILE A 152 10.20 -8.49 -1.35
C ILE A 152 10.17 -9.81 -2.15
N SER A 153 9.24 -9.91 -3.10
CA SER A 153 8.99 -11.10 -3.90
C SER A 153 9.83 -11.15 -5.19
N ASP A 154 10.51 -10.05 -5.52
CA ASP A 154 11.32 -9.91 -6.71
C ASP A 154 12.50 -10.89 -6.75
N SER A 155 12.82 -11.40 -7.94
CA SER A 155 13.91 -12.36 -8.17
C SER A 155 15.31 -11.82 -7.88
N THR A 156 15.48 -10.50 -7.92
CA THR A 156 16.75 -9.81 -7.70
C THR A 156 16.98 -9.43 -6.23
N THR A 157 15.98 -9.62 -5.37
CA THR A 157 16.06 -9.32 -3.94
C THR A 157 16.10 -10.62 -3.12
N ASN A 158 15.04 -10.92 -2.37
CA ASN A 158 14.98 -12.01 -1.41
C ASN A 158 14.15 -13.20 -1.90
N GLN A 159 13.26 -13.01 -2.89
CA GLN A 159 12.32 -14.04 -3.36
C GLN A 159 11.45 -14.61 -2.22
N PHE A 160 11.07 -13.79 -1.25
CA PHE A 160 10.22 -14.23 -0.14
C PHE A 160 8.74 -14.07 -0.47
N HIS A 161 7.88 -14.81 0.22
CA HIS A 161 6.48 -14.44 0.27
C HIS A 161 6.29 -13.21 1.15
N SER A 162 5.16 -12.55 0.97
CA SER A 162 4.73 -11.50 1.91
C SER A 162 3.26 -11.61 2.24
N VAL A 163 2.89 -11.17 3.44
CA VAL A 163 1.50 -11.10 3.89
C VAL A 163 1.21 -9.68 4.34
N ARG A 164 0.14 -9.10 3.80
CA ARG A 164 -0.40 -7.81 4.25
C ARG A 164 -1.77 -8.07 4.85
N PHE A 165 -2.11 -7.41 5.95
CA PHE A 165 -3.42 -7.58 6.56
C PHE A 165 -3.94 -6.30 7.20
N ASP A 166 -5.26 -6.24 7.36
CA ASP A 166 -5.97 -5.19 8.05
C ASP A 166 -6.08 -5.56 9.55
N PHE A 167 -5.59 -4.71 10.45
CA PHE A 167 -5.84 -4.87 11.88
C PHE A 167 -7.34 -4.72 12.18
N HIS A 168 -7.79 -5.21 13.33
CA HIS A 168 -9.19 -5.06 13.73
C HIS A 168 -9.65 -3.60 13.66
N GLY A 169 -10.88 -3.40 13.20
CA GLY A 169 -11.47 -2.08 12.98
C GLY A 169 -10.89 -1.24 11.84
N CYS A 170 -9.91 -1.78 11.11
CA CYS A 170 -9.30 -1.16 9.93
C CYS A 170 -9.69 -1.90 8.64
N GLY A 171 -9.67 -1.18 7.51
CA GLY A 171 -9.93 -1.74 6.18
C GLY A 171 -11.18 -2.62 6.12
N GLU A 172 -10.98 -3.88 5.73
CA GLU A 172 -12.03 -4.91 5.59
C GLU A 172 -12.15 -5.81 6.83
N SER A 173 -11.32 -5.61 7.85
CA SER A 173 -11.39 -6.37 9.09
C SER A 173 -12.55 -5.93 9.99
N THR A 174 -13.12 -6.88 10.72
CA THR A 174 -14.19 -6.59 11.69
C THR A 174 -13.62 -5.97 12.98
N GLY A 175 -14.47 -5.63 13.95
CA GLY A 175 -14.02 -5.15 15.28
C GLY A 175 -13.86 -3.63 15.38
N ARG A 176 -14.56 -2.86 14.53
CA ARG A 176 -14.50 -1.38 14.52
C ARG A 176 -14.85 -0.74 15.86
N ASP A 177 -15.84 -1.27 16.58
CA ASP A 177 -16.26 -0.71 17.87
C ASP A 177 -15.31 -1.04 19.02
N GLU A 178 -14.40 -2.00 18.80
CA GLU A 178 -13.42 -2.47 19.77
C GLU A 178 -12.02 -1.90 19.50
N TRP A 179 -11.83 -1.23 18.36
CA TRP A 179 -10.59 -0.56 18.02
C TRP A 179 -10.37 0.66 18.92
N ASP A 180 -9.15 0.79 19.44
CA ASP A 180 -8.77 1.90 20.28
C ASP A 180 -7.37 2.45 19.92
N TYR A 181 -7.18 3.76 20.14
CA TYR A 181 -5.95 4.45 19.75
C TYR A 181 -4.70 3.88 20.44
N GLY A 182 -4.84 3.42 21.68
CA GLY A 182 -3.79 2.89 22.54
C GLY A 182 -3.67 1.36 22.53
N GLY A 183 -4.47 0.67 21.71
CA GLY A 183 -4.66 -0.78 21.70
C GLY A 183 -3.48 -1.59 21.17
N TYR A 184 -2.25 -1.05 21.25
CA TYR A 184 -1.04 -1.67 20.73
C TYR A 184 -0.82 -3.08 21.25
N GLU A 185 -1.14 -3.33 22.53
CA GLU A 185 -1.00 -4.66 23.13
C GLU A 185 -2.00 -5.66 22.54
N ASN A 186 -3.26 -5.25 22.35
CA ASN A 186 -4.28 -6.10 21.73
C ASN A 186 -3.92 -6.40 20.28
N GLU A 187 -3.51 -5.38 19.51
CA GLU A 187 -3.03 -5.57 18.14
C GLU A 187 -1.80 -6.49 18.05
N ALA A 188 -0.88 -6.42 19.02
CA ALA A 188 0.30 -7.29 19.03
C ALA A 188 -0.03 -8.73 19.43
N LYS A 189 -0.79 -8.92 20.52
CA LYS A 189 -1.04 -10.22 21.14
C LYS A 189 -2.21 -11.00 20.55
N ASP A 190 -3.20 -10.30 19.99
CA ASP A 190 -4.36 -10.94 19.35
C ASP A 190 -4.19 -10.90 17.84
N ASP A 191 -4.20 -9.73 17.21
CA ASP A 191 -4.21 -9.64 15.74
C ASP A 191 -2.95 -10.20 15.09
N LEU A 192 -1.79 -9.56 15.37
CA LEU A 192 -0.53 -9.91 14.72
C LEU A 192 -0.08 -11.32 15.11
N ARG A 193 -0.30 -11.73 16.37
CA ARG A 193 -0.01 -13.10 16.80
C ARG A 193 -0.86 -14.11 16.06
N SER A 194 -2.13 -13.82 15.81
CA SER A 194 -3.01 -14.72 15.05
C SER A 194 -2.52 -14.91 13.62
N ILE A 195 -2.03 -13.86 12.96
CA ILE A 195 -1.45 -13.98 11.62
C ILE A 195 -0.21 -14.88 11.66
N VAL A 196 0.70 -14.65 12.60
CA VAL A 196 1.93 -15.44 12.74
C VAL A 196 1.63 -16.91 12.98
N GLU A 197 0.73 -17.21 13.93
CA GLU A 197 0.35 -18.60 14.26
C GLU A 197 -0.43 -19.27 13.13
N TYR A 198 -1.32 -18.53 12.45
CA TYR A 198 -2.03 -19.06 11.29
C TYR A 198 -1.06 -19.52 10.21
N LEU A 199 -0.04 -18.71 9.89
CA LEU A 199 0.95 -19.04 8.87
C LEU A 199 1.84 -20.19 9.33
N ARG A 200 2.30 -20.23 10.58
CA ARG A 200 3.12 -21.34 11.11
C ARG A 200 2.40 -22.68 11.14
N ASN A 201 1.07 -22.67 11.28
CA ASN A 201 0.25 -23.87 11.32
C ASN A 201 -0.21 -24.36 9.94
N LYS A 202 0.25 -23.75 8.84
CA LYS A 202 0.05 -24.26 7.48
C LYS A 202 0.86 -25.54 7.26
N ASN A 203 0.45 -26.32 6.25
CA ASN A 203 1.13 -27.57 5.91
C ASN A 203 2.52 -27.30 5.30
N GLU A 204 2.65 -26.18 4.59
CA GLU A 204 3.91 -25.67 4.08
C GLU A 204 4.80 -25.22 5.24
N LYS A 205 6.10 -25.49 5.13
CA LYS A 205 7.08 -25.13 6.16
C LYS A 205 7.41 -23.64 6.08
N TYR A 206 6.51 -22.77 6.54
CA TYR A 206 6.77 -21.34 6.55
C TYR A 206 7.68 -20.93 7.71
N PHE A 207 8.66 -20.08 7.39
CA PHE A 207 9.47 -19.37 8.36
C PHE A 207 9.15 -17.87 8.29
N ILE A 208 8.58 -17.33 9.36
CA ILE A 208 8.29 -15.89 9.43
C ILE A 208 9.60 -15.16 9.66
N ARG A 209 10.17 -14.64 8.57
CA ARG A 209 11.50 -14.03 8.51
C ARG A 209 11.51 -12.64 9.10
N GLY A 210 10.41 -11.90 8.98
CA GLY A 210 10.37 -10.57 9.57
C GLY A 210 8.99 -9.92 9.66
N LEU A 211 8.93 -8.91 10.51
CA LEU A 211 7.79 -8.01 10.69
C LEU A 211 8.19 -6.61 10.25
N ILE A 212 7.37 -5.99 9.41
CA ILE A 212 7.55 -4.60 8.99
C ILE A 212 6.35 -3.80 9.46
N GLY A 213 6.58 -2.85 10.37
CA GLY A 213 5.55 -1.97 10.91
C GLY A 213 5.74 -0.54 10.43
N HIS A 214 4.70 0.04 9.86
CA HIS A 214 4.69 1.44 9.45
C HIS A 214 4.02 2.36 10.48
N SER A 215 4.61 3.53 10.73
CA SER A 215 4.01 4.61 11.52
C SER A 215 3.57 4.17 12.92
N ARG A 216 2.28 4.23 13.24
CA ARG A 216 1.74 3.79 14.54
C ARG A 216 2.12 2.34 14.85
N VAL A 217 1.95 1.45 13.88
CA VAL A 217 2.16 0.01 14.04
C VAL A 217 3.63 -0.38 14.05
N GLY A 218 4.53 0.56 13.69
CA GLY A 218 5.95 0.46 14.04
C GLY A 218 6.18 0.21 15.54
N THR A 219 5.30 0.74 16.41
CA THR A 219 5.31 0.46 17.86
C THR A 219 4.76 -0.93 18.17
N THR A 220 3.66 -1.33 17.52
CA THR A 220 3.03 -2.64 17.70
C THR A 220 3.99 -3.78 17.37
N VAL A 221 4.76 -3.69 16.27
CA VAL A 221 5.74 -4.73 15.91
C VAL A 221 6.92 -4.78 16.88
N LEU A 222 7.32 -3.65 17.48
CA LEU A 222 8.31 -3.64 18.56
C LEU A 222 7.75 -4.28 19.83
N LEU A 223 6.52 -3.97 20.22
CA LEU A 223 5.86 -4.62 21.36
C LEU A 223 5.71 -6.13 21.15
N TYR A 224 5.41 -6.57 19.92
CA TYR A 224 5.38 -7.98 19.58
C TYR A 224 6.70 -8.69 19.94
N THR A 225 7.85 -8.09 19.59
CA THR A 225 9.17 -8.67 19.93
C THR A 225 9.39 -8.78 21.43
N LEU A 226 8.90 -7.81 22.21
CA LEU A 226 9.01 -7.86 23.67
C LEU A 226 8.16 -8.98 24.29
N TYR A 227 7.05 -9.36 23.65
CA TYR A 227 6.17 -10.41 24.15
C TYR A 227 6.59 -11.83 23.74
N TYR A 228 7.15 -12.00 22.53
CA TYR A 228 7.36 -13.33 21.94
C TYR A 228 8.80 -13.66 21.54
N ASP A 229 9.62 -12.65 21.23
CA ASP A 229 11.03 -12.79 20.81
C ASP A 229 11.31 -13.96 19.83
N ASP A 230 10.41 -14.20 18.88
CA ASP A 230 10.41 -15.39 18.02
C ASP A 230 10.43 -15.06 16.51
N ILE A 231 10.66 -13.79 16.16
CA ILE A 231 10.82 -13.29 14.80
C ILE A 231 12.20 -12.63 14.70
N PRO A 232 13.08 -13.06 13.78
CA PRO A 232 14.47 -12.64 13.78
C PRO A 232 14.71 -11.21 13.28
N ILE A 233 13.80 -10.66 12.46
CA ILE A 233 13.96 -9.33 11.86
C ILE A 233 12.71 -8.50 12.11
N VAL A 234 12.89 -7.30 12.69
CA VAL A 234 11.84 -6.30 12.78
C VAL A 234 12.31 -5.00 12.17
N VAL A 235 11.51 -4.47 11.25
CA VAL A 235 11.76 -3.21 10.55
C VAL A 235 10.68 -2.21 10.96
N ASN A 236 11.11 -1.14 11.60
CA ASN A 236 10.25 -0.03 11.96
C ASN A 236 10.40 1.12 10.95
N ILE A 237 9.36 1.37 10.15
CA ILE A 237 9.36 2.42 9.13
C ILE A 237 8.56 3.62 9.61
N ALA A 238 9.25 4.76 9.79
CA ALA A 238 8.64 6.01 10.24
C ALA A 238 7.84 5.86 11.56
N GLY A 239 8.31 4.98 12.45
CA GLY A 239 7.67 4.68 13.72
C GLY A 239 7.50 5.88 14.64
N ARG A 240 6.40 5.88 15.39
CA ARG A 240 6.17 6.88 16.45
C ARG A 240 7.09 6.59 17.64
N TYR A 241 8.25 7.22 17.69
CA TYR A 241 9.19 7.06 18.79
C TYR A 241 8.82 7.88 20.04
N ARG A 242 8.07 8.99 19.90
CA ARG A 242 7.56 9.82 21.01
C ARG A 242 6.04 9.77 21.09
N LEU A 243 5.54 8.74 21.75
CA LEU A 243 4.10 8.52 21.88
C LEU A 243 3.40 9.64 22.65
N GLU A 244 4.01 10.14 23.73
CA GLU A 244 3.46 11.22 24.57
C GLU A 244 3.11 12.47 23.75
N LEU A 245 4.05 12.93 22.89
CA LEU A 245 3.80 14.07 22.01
C LEU A 245 2.67 13.79 21.04
N GLY A 246 2.65 12.62 20.40
CA GLY A 246 1.62 12.25 19.43
C GLY A 246 0.21 12.23 20.01
N ILE A 247 0.07 11.90 21.30
CA ILE A 247 -1.20 11.98 22.03
C ILE A 247 -1.54 13.44 22.34
N SER A 248 -0.60 14.24 22.87
CA SER A 248 -0.84 15.66 23.19
C SER A 248 -1.21 16.52 21.97
N GLU A 249 -0.75 16.16 20.77
CA GLU A 249 -1.12 16.83 19.52
C GLU A 249 -2.54 16.48 19.02
N ARG A 250 -3.10 15.36 19.48
CA ARG A 250 -4.39 14.82 18.99
C ARG A 250 -5.53 15.00 19.96
N PHE A 251 -5.22 15.08 21.24
CA PHE A 251 -6.20 15.17 22.30
C PHE A 251 -6.02 16.48 23.05
N SER A 252 -7.12 17.21 23.24
CA SER A 252 -7.15 18.44 24.02
C SER A 252 -7.01 18.13 25.52
N GLN A 253 -6.53 19.10 26.29
CA GLN A 253 -6.47 18.99 27.76
C GLN A 253 -7.82 18.58 28.36
N LYS A 254 -8.94 19.11 27.82
CA LYS A 254 -10.28 18.73 28.25
C LYS A 254 -10.57 17.23 28.07
N GLN A 255 -10.12 16.63 26.96
CA GLN A 255 -10.29 15.18 26.73
C GLN A 255 -9.44 14.36 27.71
N PHE A 256 -8.24 14.84 28.06
CA PHE A 256 -7.43 14.21 29.11
C PHE A 256 -8.12 14.29 30.48
N ASP A 257 -8.63 15.46 30.86
CA ASP A 257 -9.33 15.65 32.14
C ASP A 257 -10.59 14.77 32.22
N GLU A 258 -11.31 14.59 31.11
CA GLU A 258 -12.46 13.69 31.00
C GLU A 258 -12.06 12.21 31.13
N LEU A 259 -10.96 11.80 30.51
CA LEU A 259 -10.40 10.46 30.63
C LEU A 259 -9.96 10.16 32.06
N GLU A 260 -9.27 11.11 32.70
CA GLU A 260 -8.80 10.99 34.07
C GLU A 260 -9.99 10.86 35.04
N LYS A 261 -11.02 11.70 34.90
CA LYS A 261 -12.26 11.57 35.70
C LYS A 261 -12.95 10.22 35.50
N LYS A 262 -13.08 9.75 34.26
CA LYS A 262 -13.67 8.42 33.98
C LYS A 262 -12.83 7.29 34.56
N TRP A 263 -11.51 7.38 34.47
CA TRP A 263 -10.58 6.42 35.04
C TRP A 263 -10.75 6.32 36.56
N PHE A 264 -10.76 7.46 37.25
CA PHE A 264 -10.99 7.50 38.70
C PHE A 264 -12.35 6.93 39.08
N ILE A 265 -13.44 7.31 38.39
CA ILE A 265 -14.79 6.77 38.68
C ILE A 265 -14.86 5.25 38.50
N ASN A 266 -14.20 4.72 37.47
CA ASN A 266 -14.25 3.29 37.15
C ASN A 266 -13.26 2.45 37.98
N ASN A 267 -12.25 3.05 38.61
CA ASN A 267 -11.24 2.36 39.42
C ASN A 267 -11.26 2.75 40.90
N SER A 268 -12.21 3.57 41.36
CA SER A 268 -12.36 3.98 42.77
C SER A 268 -12.95 2.90 43.70
N TYR A 269 -12.85 1.62 43.34
CA TYR A 269 -13.26 0.47 44.15
C TYR A 269 -12.08 -0.46 44.54
N TYR A 270 -10.85 0.04 44.45
CA TYR A 270 -9.66 -0.60 45.04
C TYR A 270 -9.13 0.23 46.22
#